data_AF-K3YWE5-F1
#
_entry.id   AF-K3YWE5-F1
#
_cell.length_a   1.000
_cell.length_b   1.000
_cell.length_c   1.000
_cell.angle_alpha   90.00
_cell.angle_beta   90.00
_cell.angle_gamma   90.00
#
_symmetry.space_group_name_H-M   'P 1'
#
loop_
_entity.id
_entity.type
_entity.pdbx_description
1 polymer ?
#
loop_
_entity_poly.entity_id
_entity_poly.type
_entity_poly.pdbx_seq_one_letter_code
_entity_poly.pdbx_strand_id
1 'polypeptide(L)'
;MVLHRKGEELYSVMETAMVSEVQSLCRPLNDTAPEEDDALFLQELLAKWNRHTRAVKMTRDILLYMDRTYVPTNRKTSIHELGLRLWLDNMVHSNKVRPRLIEAVKRQRRGEDELVDGVNKMLTEVGAEVVDFPCLLFRDGAGKLHVACSWT
;
A
#
# COMPACT_ATOMS: atom_id res chain seq x y z
N MET A 1 -33.21 -12.43 -4.34
CA MET A 1 -32.61 -12.65 -5.68
C MET A 1 -32.16 -11.37 -6.42
N VAL A 2 -32.23 -10.16 -5.83
CA VAL A 2 -31.87 -8.90 -6.54
C VAL A 2 -30.39 -8.50 -6.40
N LEU A 3 -29.72 -8.91 -5.30
CA LEU A 3 -28.30 -8.58 -5.05
C LEU A 3 -27.30 -9.35 -5.93
N HIS A 4 -27.61 -10.58 -6.35
CA HIS A 4 -26.68 -11.39 -7.14
C HIS A 4 -26.44 -10.85 -8.55
N ARG A 5 -27.41 -10.13 -9.15
CA ARG A 5 -27.33 -9.71 -10.56
C ARG A 5 -26.49 -8.45 -10.79
N LYS A 6 -26.26 -7.64 -9.75
CA LYS A 6 -25.49 -6.39 -9.81
C LYS A 6 -24.22 -6.38 -8.96
N GLY A 7 -23.95 -7.46 -8.21
CA GLY A 7 -22.76 -7.55 -7.36
C GLY A 7 -21.45 -7.42 -8.15
N GLU A 8 -21.40 -7.97 -9.37
CA GLU A 8 -20.23 -7.88 -10.24
C GLU A 8 -19.97 -6.45 -10.72
N GLU A 9 -21.03 -5.77 -11.17
CA GLU A 9 -20.96 -4.37 -11.60
C GLU A 9 -20.47 -3.48 -10.44
N LEU A 10 -21.04 -3.64 -9.24
CA LEU A 10 -20.65 -2.86 -8.08
C LEU A 10 -19.21 -3.15 -7.63
N TYR A 11 -18.77 -4.42 -7.65
CA TYR A 11 -17.39 -4.77 -7.35
C TYR A 11 -16.42 -4.14 -8.35
N SER A 12 -16.71 -4.23 -9.65
CA SER A 12 -15.87 -3.66 -10.72
C SER A 12 -15.77 -2.13 -10.64
N VAL A 13 -16.88 -1.44 -10.33
CA VAL A 13 -16.88 0.01 -10.12
C VAL A 13 -16.05 0.39 -8.89
N MET A 14 -16.19 -0.35 -7.79
CA MET A 14 -15.40 -0.11 -6.57
C MET A 14 -13.90 -0.35 -6.81
N GLU A 15 -13.54 -1.41 -7.50
CA GLU A 15 -12.16 -1.72 -7.89
C GLU A 15 -11.57 -0.60 -8.77
N THR A 16 -12.28 -0.16 -9.80
CA THR A 16 -11.85 0.93 -10.68
C THR A 16 -11.68 2.25 -9.92
N ALA A 17 -12.59 2.56 -9.00
CA ALA A 17 -12.51 3.75 -8.16
C ALA A 17 -11.28 3.70 -7.24
N MET A 18 -10.97 2.53 -6.66
CA MET A 18 -9.80 2.34 -5.80
C MET A 18 -8.50 2.45 -6.60
N VAL A 19 -8.43 1.87 -7.79
CA VAL A 19 -7.29 2.04 -8.71
C VAL A 19 -7.03 3.53 -9.00
N SER A 20 -8.08 4.27 -9.34
CA SER A 20 -7.97 5.71 -9.63
C SER A 20 -7.50 6.52 -8.41
N GLU A 21 -7.99 6.18 -7.21
CA GLU A 21 -7.60 6.84 -5.97
C GLU A 21 -6.12 6.63 -5.65
N VAL A 22 -5.63 5.39 -5.68
CA VAL A 22 -4.21 5.08 -5.45
C VAL A 22 -3.32 5.76 -6.48
N GLN A 23 -3.66 5.71 -7.77
CA GLN A 23 -2.91 6.39 -8.82
C GLN A 23 -2.85 7.90 -8.55
N SER A 24 -3.95 8.52 -8.14
CA SER A 24 -3.97 9.95 -7.80
C SER A 24 -3.11 10.28 -6.58
N LEU A 25 -3.04 9.39 -5.59
CA LEU A 25 -2.18 9.58 -4.41
C LEU A 25 -0.70 9.43 -4.77
N CYS A 26 -0.35 8.44 -5.59
CA CYS A 26 1.03 8.13 -5.97
C CYS A 26 1.62 9.05 -7.04
N ARG A 27 0.80 9.70 -7.87
CA ARG A 27 1.27 10.66 -8.89
C ARG A 27 2.20 11.74 -8.33
N PRO A 28 1.83 12.52 -7.30
CA PRO A 28 2.72 13.51 -6.71
C PRO A 28 4.06 12.93 -6.24
N LEU A 29 4.05 11.72 -5.66
CA LEU A 29 5.27 11.05 -5.19
C LEU A 29 6.21 10.65 -6.33
N ASN A 30 5.70 10.49 -7.55
CA ASN A 30 6.49 10.21 -8.75
C ASN A 30 7.10 11.48 -9.38
N ASP A 31 6.54 12.64 -9.05
CA ASP A 31 6.94 13.93 -9.62
C ASP A 31 7.88 14.72 -8.69
N THR A 32 7.93 14.35 -7.40
CA THR A 32 8.90 14.82 -6.40
C THR A 32 10.33 14.67 -6.91
N ALA A 33 11.12 15.75 -6.85
CA ALA A 33 12.49 15.73 -7.34
C ALA A 33 13.41 14.92 -6.38
N PRO A 34 14.48 14.26 -6.89
CA PRO A 34 15.43 13.52 -6.05
C PRO A 34 16.16 14.38 -4.99
N GLU A 35 16.19 15.69 -5.19
CA GLU A 35 16.87 16.66 -4.31
C GLU A 35 15.99 17.17 -3.15
N GLU A 36 14.72 16.80 -3.11
CA GLU A 36 13.83 17.16 -2.00
C GLU A 36 14.20 16.41 -0.71
N ASP A 37 13.87 16.99 0.44
CA ASP A 37 14.16 16.46 1.77
C ASP A 37 13.59 15.03 1.95
N ASP A 38 14.48 14.08 2.29
CA ASP A 38 14.14 12.69 2.58
C ASP A 38 13.03 12.59 3.62
N ALA A 39 13.05 13.44 4.66
CA ALA A 39 12.08 13.44 5.74
C ALA A 39 10.69 13.84 5.23
N LEU A 40 10.62 14.88 4.39
CA LEU A 40 9.36 15.35 3.80
C LEU A 40 8.75 14.31 2.88
N PHE A 41 9.58 13.65 2.05
CA PHE A 41 9.13 12.55 1.20
C PHE A 41 8.53 11.40 2.02
N LEU A 42 9.21 10.95 3.09
CA LEU A 42 8.70 9.87 3.95
C LEU A 42 7.41 10.28 4.69
N GLN A 43 7.32 11.53 5.17
CA GLN A 43 6.11 12.06 5.79
C GLN A 43 4.93 12.07 4.81
N GLU A 44 5.14 12.55 3.59
CA GLU A 44 4.10 12.60 2.56
C GLU A 44 3.63 11.20 2.17
N LEU A 45 4.57 10.26 2.01
CA LEU A 45 4.27 8.86 1.74
C LEU A 45 3.39 8.24 2.83
N LEU A 46 3.76 8.42 4.10
CA LEU A 46 2.98 7.91 5.23
C LEU A 46 1.62 8.58 5.36
N ALA A 47 1.52 9.88 5.09
CA ALA A 47 0.24 10.60 5.09
C ALA A 47 -0.71 10.04 4.02
N LYS A 48 -0.20 9.78 2.82
CA LYS A 48 -0.98 9.16 1.72
C LYS A 48 -1.37 7.73 2.03
N TRP A 49 -0.46 6.93 2.60
CA TRP A 49 -0.76 5.58 3.09
C TRP A 49 -1.90 5.56 4.11
N ASN A 50 -1.83 6.42 5.13
CA ASN A 50 -2.85 6.53 6.15
C ASN A 50 -4.21 6.99 5.59
N ARG A 51 -4.19 7.85 4.57
CA ARG A 51 -5.41 8.26 3.86
C ARG A 51 -6.01 7.09 3.08
N HIS A 52 -5.19 6.37 2.32
CA HIS A 52 -5.62 5.21 1.54
C HIS A 52 -6.21 4.12 2.42
N THR A 53 -5.49 3.68 3.47
CA THR A 53 -5.97 2.65 4.40
C THR A 53 -7.26 3.04 5.13
N ARG A 54 -7.40 4.32 5.50
CA ARG A 54 -8.66 4.85 6.05
C ARG A 54 -9.79 4.75 5.03
N ALA A 55 -9.54 5.13 3.77
CA ALA A 55 -10.53 5.05 2.70
C ALA A 55 -10.95 3.59 2.44
N VAL A 56 -10.00 2.66 2.36
CA VAL A 56 -10.26 1.21 2.24
C VAL A 56 -11.13 0.70 3.38
N LYS A 57 -10.83 1.09 4.63
CA LYS A 57 -11.63 0.73 5.80
C LYS A 57 -13.06 1.26 5.68
N MET A 58 -13.24 2.53 5.34
CA MET A 58 -14.57 3.14 5.15
C MET A 58 -15.35 2.45 4.02
N THR A 59 -14.70 2.15 2.90
CA THR A 59 -15.30 1.41 1.78
C THR A 59 -15.76 0.02 2.22
N ARG A 60 -14.95 -0.70 3.01
CA ARG A 60 -15.33 -2.00 3.57
C ARG A 60 -16.52 -1.90 4.51
N ASP A 61 -16.57 -0.86 5.35
CA ASP A 61 -17.66 -0.65 6.30
C ASP A 61 -18.98 -0.31 5.57
N ILE A 62 -18.92 0.47 4.49
CA ILE A 62 -20.08 0.79 3.63
C ILE A 62 -20.51 -0.41 2.79
N LEU A 63 -19.54 -1.14 2.22
CA LEU A 63 -19.77 -2.30 1.35
C LEU A 63 -19.67 -3.64 2.10
N LEU A 64 -20.08 -3.65 3.38
CA LEU A 64 -19.94 -4.81 4.26
C LEU A 64 -20.50 -6.12 3.67
N TYR A 65 -21.67 -6.03 3.01
CA TYR A 65 -22.29 -7.18 2.37
C TYR A 65 -21.48 -7.71 1.18
N MET A 66 -20.82 -6.81 0.44
CA MET A 66 -19.92 -7.18 -0.66
C MET A 66 -18.78 -8.03 -0.11
N ASP A 67 -18.11 -7.55 0.94
CA ASP A 67 -16.94 -8.20 1.52
C ASP A 67 -17.28 -9.50 2.25
N ARG A 68 -18.41 -9.57 2.97
CA ARG A 68 -18.80 -10.75 3.76
C ARG A 68 -19.53 -11.84 2.98
N THR A 69 -20.26 -11.49 1.92
CA THR A 69 -21.12 -12.46 1.22
C THR A 69 -20.72 -12.61 -0.24
N TYR A 70 -20.65 -11.52 -1.00
CA TYR A 70 -20.41 -11.59 -2.44
C TYR A 70 -18.98 -12.05 -2.76
N VAL A 71 -17.97 -11.43 -2.14
CA VAL A 71 -16.55 -11.72 -2.38
C VAL A 71 -16.22 -13.20 -2.13
N PRO A 72 -16.56 -13.81 -0.97
CA PRO A 72 -16.28 -15.23 -0.73
C PRO A 72 -17.06 -16.15 -1.68
N THR A 73 -18.33 -15.85 -1.93
CA THR A 73 -19.19 -16.67 -2.81
C THR A 73 -18.65 -16.72 -4.24
N ASN A 74 -18.07 -15.62 -4.73
CA ASN A 74 -17.58 -15.48 -6.10
C ASN A 74 -16.04 -15.60 -6.19
N ARG A 75 -15.35 -15.97 -5.11
CA ARG A 75 -13.88 -16.11 -5.04
C ARG A 75 -13.13 -14.87 -5.55
N LYS A 76 -13.63 -13.68 -5.21
CA LYS A 76 -12.97 -12.40 -5.51
C LYS A 76 -11.98 -12.04 -4.39
N THR A 77 -11.13 -11.05 -4.65
CA THR A 77 -10.24 -10.46 -3.64
C THR A 77 -11.06 -9.67 -2.62
N SER A 78 -10.70 -9.74 -1.34
CA SER A 78 -11.36 -8.89 -0.32
C SER A 78 -11.05 -7.41 -0.56
N ILE A 79 -11.93 -6.52 -0.12
CA ILE A 79 -11.74 -5.06 -0.30
C ILE A 79 -10.44 -4.60 0.38
N HIS A 80 -10.12 -5.20 1.53
CA HIS A 80 -8.90 -4.90 2.27
C HIS A 80 -7.65 -5.33 1.48
N GLU A 81 -7.59 -6.60 1.08
CA GLU A 81 -6.48 -7.17 0.32
C GLU A 81 -6.28 -6.48 -1.04
N LEU A 82 -7.38 -6.09 -1.70
CA LEU A 82 -7.34 -5.33 -2.94
C LEU A 82 -6.66 -3.97 -2.74
N GLY A 83 -7.01 -3.24 -1.68
CA GLY A 83 -6.36 -1.96 -1.36
C GLY A 83 -4.85 -2.11 -1.14
N LEU A 84 -4.45 -3.13 -0.37
CA LEU A 84 -3.04 -3.42 -0.11
C LEU A 84 -2.27 -3.76 -1.40
N ARG A 85 -2.84 -4.60 -2.27
CA ARG A 85 -2.23 -4.95 -3.56
C ARG A 85 -2.09 -3.74 -4.47
N LEU A 86 -3.13 -2.94 -4.61
CA LEU A 86 -3.10 -1.76 -5.47
C LEU A 86 -2.06 -0.73 -5.01
N TRP A 87 -1.97 -0.51 -3.70
CA TRP A 87 -0.91 0.34 -3.14
C TRP A 87 0.48 -0.18 -3.50
N LEU A 88 0.70 -1.50 -3.34
CA LEU A 88 1.97 -2.10 -3.70
C LEU A 88 2.30 -2.00 -5.16
N ASP A 89 1.35 -2.29 -6.04
CA ASP A 89 1.60 -2.27 -7.47
C ASP A 89 2.07 -0.88 -7.88
N ASN A 90 1.48 0.17 -7.33
CA ASN A 90 1.89 1.54 -7.62
C ASN A 90 3.27 1.90 -7.03
N MET A 91 3.65 1.34 -5.88
CA MET A 91 4.98 1.57 -5.28
C MET A 91 6.09 0.74 -5.95
N VAL A 92 5.85 -0.54 -6.21
CA VAL A 92 6.83 -1.50 -6.73
C VAL A 92 7.09 -1.29 -8.22
N HIS A 93 6.05 -1.01 -9.01
CA HIS A 93 6.18 -0.75 -10.44
C HIS A 93 6.61 0.69 -10.74
N SER A 94 6.63 1.58 -9.74
CA SER A 94 7.21 2.91 -9.90
C SER A 94 8.74 2.84 -9.89
N ASN A 95 9.33 3.07 -11.06
CA ASN A 95 10.78 3.17 -11.25
C ASN A 95 11.41 4.39 -10.54
N LYS A 96 10.59 5.29 -9.98
CA LYS A 96 11.06 6.50 -9.27
C LYS A 96 10.88 6.41 -7.76
N VAL A 97 9.69 6.00 -7.30
CA VAL A 97 9.36 5.96 -5.86
C VAL A 97 10.16 4.89 -5.13
N ARG A 98 10.33 3.73 -5.74
CA ARG A 98 11.11 2.62 -5.17
C ARG A 98 12.56 3.00 -4.84
N PRO A 99 13.40 3.48 -5.78
CA PRO A 99 14.76 3.87 -5.46
C PRO A 99 14.82 5.06 -4.50
N ARG A 100 13.92 6.05 -4.65
CA ARG A 100 13.83 7.21 -3.76
C ARG A 100 13.55 6.81 -2.30
N LEU A 101 12.62 5.88 -2.09
CA LEU A 101 12.28 5.34 -0.77
C LEU A 101 13.46 4.61 -0.13
N ILE A 102 14.18 3.82 -0.92
CA ILE A 102 15.38 3.12 -0.45
C ILE A 102 16.43 4.13 0.00
N GLU A 103 16.71 5.14 -0.80
CA GLU A 103 17.70 6.17 -0.47
C GLU A 103 17.29 7.00 0.75
N ALA A 104 16.02 7.42 0.83
CA ALA A 104 15.48 8.14 1.98
C ALA A 104 15.66 7.34 3.27
N VAL A 105 15.22 6.07 3.29
CA VAL A 105 15.34 5.20 4.46
C VAL A 105 16.81 4.96 4.83
N LYS A 106 17.72 4.81 3.86
CA LYS A 106 19.16 4.66 4.12
C LYS A 106 19.77 5.90 4.78
N ARG A 107 19.44 7.09 4.29
CA ARG A 107 20.01 8.36 4.76
C ARG A 107 19.46 8.77 6.13
N GLN A 108 18.18 8.52 6.36
CA GLN A 108 17.48 8.85 7.61
C GLN A 108 17.88 7.92 8.79
N ARG A 109 18.45 6.74 8.52
CA ARG A 109 18.84 5.71 9.50
C ARG A 109 19.98 6.08 10.46
N ARG A 110 20.46 7.33 10.49
CA ARG A 110 21.50 7.78 11.44
C ARG A 110 20.98 8.01 12.88
N GLY A 111 19.70 7.73 13.17
CA GLY A 111 19.11 7.75 14.52
C GLY A 111 17.79 6.97 14.63
N GLU A 112 17.15 7.02 15.80
CA GLU A 112 15.75 6.59 16.00
C GLU A 112 14.83 7.58 15.31
N ASP A 113 14.51 7.31 14.04
CA ASP A 113 13.62 8.15 13.25
C ASP A 113 12.23 7.50 13.15
N GLU A 114 11.24 8.13 13.79
CA GLU A 114 9.84 7.70 13.79
C GLU A 114 9.28 7.49 12.38
N LEU A 115 9.80 8.19 11.36
CA LEU A 115 9.39 8.04 9.97
C LEU A 115 9.83 6.70 9.40
N VAL A 116 11.04 6.26 9.69
CA VAL A 116 11.56 4.96 9.24
C VAL A 116 10.75 3.84 9.89
N ASP A 117 10.39 3.96 11.16
CA ASP A 117 9.53 3.00 11.84
C ASP A 117 8.11 2.98 11.28
N GLY A 118 7.54 4.15 10.98
CA GLY A 118 6.25 4.26 10.29
C GLY A 118 6.26 3.55 8.93
N VAL A 119 7.34 3.74 8.15
CA VAL A 119 7.51 3.10 6.84
C VAL A 119 7.67 1.58 6.98
N ASN A 120 8.48 1.12 7.94
CA ASN A 120 8.63 -0.31 8.20
C ASN A 120 7.30 -0.95 8.62
N LYS A 121 6.50 -0.25 9.42
CA LYS A 121 5.15 -0.69 9.80
C LYS A 121 4.23 -0.79 8.59
N MET A 122 4.16 0.25 7.77
CA MET A 122 3.41 0.24 6.50
C MET A 122 3.82 -0.97 5.64
N LEU A 123 5.12 -1.16 5.42
CA LEU A 123 5.63 -2.25 4.59
C LEU A 123 5.33 -3.64 5.20
N THR A 124 5.28 -3.75 6.53
CA THR A 124 4.87 -4.98 7.22
C THR A 124 3.38 -5.27 7.03
N GLU A 125 2.50 -4.28 7.21
CA GLU A 125 1.06 -4.42 7.00
C GLU A 125 0.74 -4.87 5.58
N VAL A 126 1.49 -4.32 4.63
CA VAL A 126 1.32 -4.59 3.22
C VAL A 126 1.89 -5.95 2.79
N GLY A 127 3.08 -6.31 3.27
CA GLY A 127 3.73 -7.57 2.92
C GLY A 127 3.21 -8.79 3.69
N ALA A 128 2.55 -8.61 4.85
CA ALA A 128 1.92 -9.72 5.57
C ALA A 128 0.73 -10.33 4.80
N GLU A 129 0.09 -9.55 3.92
CA GLU A 129 -1.13 -9.92 3.21
C GLU A 129 -0.86 -10.33 1.75
N VAL A 130 0.34 -10.07 1.22
CA VAL A 130 0.71 -10.39 -0.17
C VAL A 130 1.87 -11.39 -0.21
N VAL A 131 1.55 -12.64 -0.55
CA VAL A 131 2.47 -13.79 -0.54
C VAL A 131 3.60 -13.67 -1.58
N ASP A 132 3.38 -12.93 -2.68
CA ASP A 132 4.33 -12.76 -3.79
C ASP A 132 5.00 -11.37 -3.77
N PHE A 133 5.57 -10.96 -2.64
CA PHE A 133 6.24 -9.66 -2.52
C PHE A 133 7.67 -9.70 -3.12
N PRO A 134 8.00 -8.94 -4.18
CA PRO A 134 9.32 -9.01 -4.81
C PRO A 134 10.40 -8.26 -4.00
N CYS A 135 11.37 -9.01 -3.47
CA CYS A 135 12.79 -8.72 -3.23
C CYS A 135 13.24 -7.37 -2.60
N LEU A 136 12.34 -6.53 -2.10
CA LEU A 136 12.69 -5.27 -1.43
C LEU A 136 12.68 -5.36 0.08
N LEU A 137 12.12 -6.44 0.64
CA LEU A 137 11.95 -6.60 2.06
C LEU A 137 12.57 -7.94 2.52
N PHE A 138 13.48 -7.91 3.47
CA PHE A 138 13.96 -9.09 4.19
C PHE A 138 13.16 -9.26 5.49
N ARG A 139 12.89 -10.50 5.87
CA ARG A 139 12.20 -10.84 7.11
C ARG A 139 13.25 -11.08 8.20
N ASP A 140 13.25 -10.30 9.27
CA ASP A 140 14.18 -10.53 10.38
C ASP A 140 13.88 -11.84 11.13
N GLY A 141 14.77 -12.22 12.05
CA GLY A 141 14.59 -13.42 12.89
C GLY A 141 13.33 -13.39 13.78
N ALA A 142 12.67 -12.24 13.92
CA ALA A 142 11.40 -12.08 14.63
C ALA A 142 10.18 -12.08 13.69
N GLY A 143 10.38 -12.28 12.37
CA GLY A 143 9.31 -12.34 11.39
C GLY A 143 8.86 -10.97 10.84
N LYS A 144 9.55 -9.87 11.19
CA LYS A 144 9.22 -8.50 10.77
C LYS A 144 9.85 -8.17 9.41
N LEU A 145 9.13 -7.48 8.54
CA LEU A 145 9.58 -7.11 7.20
C LEU A 145 10.37 -5.80 7.24
N HIS A 146 11.57 -5.78 6.64
CA HIS A 146 12.50 -4.64 6.60
C HIS A 146 13.02 -4.41 5.20
N VAL A 147 13.26 -3.17 4.79
CA VAL A 147 13.89 -2.88 3.48
C VAL A 147 15.25 -3.58 3.36
N ALA A 148 15.46 -4.34 2.27
CA ALA A 148 16.61 -5.22 1.96
C ALA A 148 17.97 -4.49 1.83
N CYS A 149 18.06 -3.26 2.31
CA CYS A 149 19.25 -2.43 2.30
C CYS A 149 20.21 -2.73 3.45
N SER A 150 19.95 -3.77 4.25
CA SER A 150 20.98 -4.36 5.09
C SER A 150 22.05 -4.96 4.19
N TRP A 151 23.30 -4.53 4.36
CA TRP A 151 24.52 -5.03 3.68
C TRP A 151 24.83 -4.41 2.31
N THR A 152 25.36 -3.18 2.35
CA THR A 152 26.72 -2.81 1.86
C THR A 152 27.05 -1.44 2.43
#